data_AF-A0A7S4HAV4-F1
#
_entry.id   AF-A0A7S4HAV4-F1
#
_cell.length_a   1.000
_cell.length_b   1.000
_cell.length_c   1.000
_cell.angle_alpha   90.00
_cell.angle_beta   90.00
_cell.angle_gamma   90.00
#
_symmetry.space_group_name_H-M   'P 1'
#
loop_
_entity.id
_entity.type
_entity.pdbx_description
1 polymer ?
#
loop_
_entity_poly.entity_id
_entity_poly.type
_entity_poly.pdbx_seq_one_letter_code
_entity_poly.pdbx_strand_id
1 'polypeptide(L)'
;SATRMSLGPRTSLRALDPTLSATRMSLGPRTSLRVLPTFSAARGRARISATSSWNSYLNLVCWILGVDDAANPSFHVIAVAMELHRMDMEKELGLQNEMEDKMHRNQKYLAHYYKREISTFTQRYVLEELFREVVCIVQDSEDHALQSMLPKTVLNTMQRGEISMSDVFRLLNDPEHASFRRNVWKTIGLPQDLVLPPFDPRTMMYVQLSEMIRCSPGKYVFLHSYADDREIIFFSEVAKRFEKKVDYFDPVSAFAGERILKADDFFPHNRTNFEP
;
A
#
# COMPACT_ATOMS: atom_id res chain seq x y z
N SER A 1 17.26 -49.90 34.72
CA SER A 1 16.26 -50.33 33.72
C SER A 1 16.94 -50.31 32.36
N ALA A 2 17.42 -51.46 31.87
CA ALA A 2 16.71 -52.34 30.94
C ALA A 2 16.28 -51.59 29.65
N THR A 3 16.48 -52.00 28.40
CA THR A 3 17.04 -53.16 27.68
C THR A 3 16.90 -52.74 26.19
N ARG A 4 17.96 -52.73 25.35
CA ARG A 4 18.24 -53.71 24.25
C ARG A 4 17.17 -53.66 23.11
N MET A 5 17.43 -53.67 21.80
CA MET A 5 18.43 -54.25 20.88
C MET A 5 18.37 -53.39 19.58
N SER A 6 19.43 -53.03 18.83
CA SER A 6 20.60 -53.73 18.31
C SER A 6 20.32 -54.78 17.22
N LEU A 7 21.19 -54.73 16.20
CA LEU A 7 21.48 -55.68 15.12
C LEU A 7 20.61 -55.50 13.86
N GLY A 8 21.17 -55.29 12.67
CA GLY A 8 22.55 -55.45 12.25
C GLY A 8 22.70 -55.21 10.74
N PRO A 9 23.91 -55.42 10.17
CA PRO A 9 24.37 -54.65 9.03
C PRO A 9 24.80 -55.49 7.79
N ARG A 10 25.18 -54.74 6.74
CA ARG A 10 26.23 -55.03 5.72
C ARG A 10 25.92 -55.87 4.46
N THR A 11 26.13 -55.16 3.33
CA THR A 11 26.98 -55.47 2.14
C THR A 11 26.50 -56.30 0.95
N SER A 12 26.67 -55.68 -0.23
CA SER A 12 27.38 -56.17 -1.44
C SER A 12 26.59 -56.71 -2.66
N LEU A 13 26.75 -55.96 -3.76
CA LEU A 13 27.00 -56.31 -5.19
C LEU A 13 26.39 -57.56 -5.86
N ARG A 14 25.82 -57.24 -7.06
CA ARG A 14 25.86 -57.92 -8.38
C ARG A 14 24.77 -58.93 -8.79
N ALA A 15 24.23 -58.60 -9.98
CA ALA A 15 23.91 -59.44 -11.15
C ALA A 15 22.48 -60.03 -11.32
N LEU A 16 21.86 -59.65 -12.46
CA LEU A 16 21.23 -60.46 -13.53
C LEU A 16 20.27 -61.60 -13.10
N ASP A 17 19.10 -61.87 -13.66
CA ASP A 17 18.30 -61.40 -14.80
C ASP A 17 16.90 -62.11 -14.63
N PRO A 18 16.03 -62.41 -15.63
CA PRO A 18 14.63 -62.02 -15.64
C PRO A 18 13.63 -63.20 -15.56
N THR A 19 12.54 -63.10 -14.78
CA THR A 19 11.33 -63.91 -15.02
C THR A 19 10.08 -63.33 -14.34
N LEU A 20 9.16 -62.86 -15.19
CA LEU A 20 7.74 -63.21 -15.28
C LEU A 20 6.84 -63.27 -14.02
N SER A 21 5.77 -62.44 -14.12
CA SER A 21 4.37 -62.67 -13.69
C SER A 21 4.06 -62.57 -12.19
N ALA A 22 3.00 -61.93 -11.71
CA ALA A 22 1.86 -61.16 -12.26
C ALA A 22 1.26 -60.39 -11.05
N THR A 23 0.65 -59.20 -11.13
CA THR A 23 -0.72 -58.98 -11.64
C THR A 23 -1.07 -57.47 -11.55
N ARG A 24 -1.31 -56.85 -12.72
CA ARG A 24 -2.41 -55.95 -13.09
C ARG A 24 -2.71 -54.70 -12.22
N MET A 25 -2.58 -53.50 -12.80
CA MET A 25 -3.72 -52.60 -13.09
C MET A 25 -3.32 -51.47 -14.07
N SER A 26 -4.26 -51.23 -14.99
CA SER A 26 -4.30 -50.30 -16.12
C SER A 26 -4.02 -48.83 -15.74
N LEU A 27 -3.19 -48.14 -16.53
CA LEU A 27 -3.17 -46.67 -16.61
C LEU A 27 -3.34 -46.26 -18.08
N GLY A 28 -4.55 -45.80 -18.39
CA GLY A 28 -4.95 -45.19 -19.66
C GLY A 28 -4.41 -43.76 -19.85
N PRO A 29 -4.80 -43.10 -20.96
CA PRO A 29 -3.92 -42.17 -21.67
C PRO A 29 -4.06 -40.68 -21.28
N ARG A 30 -2.96 -39.95 -21.52
CA ARG A 30 -2.81 -38.49 -21.72
C ARG A 30 -4.09 -37.65 -21.67
N THR A 31 -4.22 -36.83 -20.64
CA THR A 31 -5.11 -35.66 -20.62
C THR A 31 -4.35 -34.40 -21.05
N SER A 32 -4.25 -34.16 -22.37
CA SER A 32 -4.18 -32.78 -22.85
C SER A 32 -5.62 -32.25 -22.81
N LEU A 33 -5.92 -31.31 -21.94
CA LEU A 33 -7.19 -30.57 -21.96
C LEU A 33 -7.30 -29.83 -23.30
N ARG A 34 -7.96 -30.44 -24.29
CA ARG A 34 -8.48 -29.74 -25.46
C ARG A 34 -9.66 -28.91 -24.96
N VAL A 35 -9.47 -27.61 -24.83
CA VAL A 35 -10.57 -26.66 -24.74
C VAL A 35 -11.25 -26.65 -26.10
N LEU A 36 -12.38 -27.35 -26.21
CA LEU A 36 -13.28 -27.21 -27.36
C LEU A 36 -13.90 -25.80 -27.31
N PRO A 37 -13.99 -25.09 -28.44
CA PRO A 37 -14.76 -23.84 -28.49
C PRO A 37 -16.22 -24.16 -28.16
N THR A 38 -16.76 -23.50 -27.14
CA THR A 38 -18.17 -23.56 -26.79
C THR A 38 -18.99 -22.82 -27.85
N PHE A 39 -19.55 -23.57 -28.80
CA PHE A 39 -20.55 -23.05 -29.73
C PHE A 39 -21.94 -23.08 -29.07
N SER A 40 -22.40 -21.93 -28.59
CA SER A 40 -23.79 -21.72 -28.19
C SER A 40 -24.60 -21.31 -29.42
N ALA A 41 -25.35 -22.26 -29.99
CA ALA A 41 -26.32 -22.03 -31.06
C ALA A 41 -27.65 -21.50 -30.48
N ALA A 42 -27.61 -20.33 -29.85
CA ALA A 42 -28.81 -19.61 -29.46
C ALA A 42 -28.60 -18.11 -29.74
N ARG A 43 -28.98 -17.70 -30.97
CA ARG A 43 -29.08 -16.30 -31.43
C ARG A 43 -27.82 -15.45 -31.23
N GLY A 44 -26.98 -15.44 -32.27
CA GLY A 44 -26.21 -14.26 -32.67
C GLY A 44 -24.93 -13.95 -31.88
N ARG A 45 -23.81 -14.42 -32.44
CA ARG A 45 -22.39 -14.03 -32.29
C ARG A 45 -21.55 -15.19 -31.78
N ALA A 46 -20.86 -15.87 -32.72
CA ALA A 46 -19.70 -16.66 -32.39
C ALA A 46 -18.66 -15.72 -31.73
N ARG A 47 -18.34 -15.96 -30.46
CA ARG A 47 -17.26 -15.23 -29.78
C ARG A 47 -15.99 -16.05 -29.92
N ILE A 48 -15.13 -15.61 -30.84
CA ILE A 48 -13.71 -15.97 -30.79
C ILE A 48 -13.03 -14.92 -29.91
N SER A 49 -12.10 -15.38 -29.07
CA SER A 49 -11.25 -14.54 -28.20
C SER A 49 -9.79 -14.65 -28.65
N ALA A 50 -8.96 -13.67 -28.30
CA ALA A 50 -7.54 -13.58 -28.67
C ALA A 50 -6.70 -14.82 -28.29
N THR A 51 -7.21 -15.63 -27.36
CA THR A 51 -6.62 -16.91 -26.91
C THR A 51 -7.04 -18.12 -27.74
N SER A 52 -7.88 -17.94 -28.77
CA SER A 52 -8.35 -19.01 -29.63
C SER A 52 -7.26 -19.45 -30.61
N SER A 53 -7.23 -20.74 -30.93
CA SER A 53 -6.26 -21.25 -31.90
C SER A 53 -6.45 -20.58 -33.27
N TRP A 54 -5.37 -20.44 -34.05
CA TRP A 54 -5.41 -19.96 -35.44
C TRP A 54 -6.48 -20.69 -36.29
N ASN A 55 -6.61 -22.01 -36.09
CA ASN A 55 -7.63 -22.83 -36.76
C ASN A 55 -9.07 -22.42 -36.41
N SER A 56 -9.30 -21.83 -35.24
CA SER A 56 -10.62 -21.31 -34.84
C SER A 56 -11.02 -20.10 -35.69
N TYR A 57 -10.08 -19.19 -35.98
CA TYR A 57 -10.33 -18.04 -36.84
C TYR A 57 -10.57 -18.48 -38.29
N LEU A 58 -9.79 -19.43 -38.81
CA LEU A 58 -10.00 -20.01 -40.14
C LEU A 58 -11.38 -20.68 -40.26
N ASN A 59 -11.75 -21.52 -39.30
CA ASN A 59 -13.06 -22.18 -39.29
C ASN A 59 -14.22 -21.19 -39.20
N LEU A 60 -14.08 -20.10 -38.45
CA LEU A 60 -15.10 -19.05 -38.39
C LEU A 60 -15.26 -18.35 -39.74
N VAL A 61 -14.15 -18.00 -40.40
CA VAL A 61 -14.21 -17.33 -41.70
C VAL A 61 -14.78 -18.26 -42.77
N CYS A 62 -14.36 -19.54 -42.80
CA CYS A 62 -14.95 -20.55 -43.68
C CYS A 62 -16.46 -20.69 -43.45
N TRP A 63 -16.89 -20.74 -42.19
CA TRP A 63 -18.32 -20.81 -41.84
C TRP A 63 -19.09 -19.56 -42.28
N ILE A 64 -18.56 -18.34 -42.02
CA ILE A 64 -19.20 -17.07 -42.42
C ILE A 64 -19.33 -16.97 -43.95
N LEU A 65 -18.31 -17.41 -44.67
CA LEU A 65 -18.24 -17.32 -46.13
C LEU A 65 -18.88 -18.52 -46.86
N GLY A 66 -19.37 -19.53 -46.14
CA GLY A 66 -19.97 -20.73 -46.72
C GLY A 66 -18.98 -21.60 -47.48
N VAL A 67 -17.71 -21.64 -47.06
CA VAL A 67 -16.65 -22.45 -47.65
C VAL A 67 -16.53 -23.77 -46.88
N ASP A 68 -16.72 -24.89 -47.57
CA ASP A 68 -16.81 -26.22 -46.95
C ASP A 68 -15.46 -26.84 -46.53
N ASP A 69 -14.33 -26.34 -47.07
CA ASP A 69 -13.00 -26.90 -46.80
C ASP A 69 -12.08 -25.90 -46.08
N ALA A 70 -12.02 -26.04 -44.75
CA ALA A 70 -11.06 -25.32 -43.91
C ALA A 70 -9.67 -25.98 -43.87
N ALA A 71 -9.48 -27.17 -44.44
CA ALA A 71 -8.18 -27.85 -44.51
C ALA A 71 -7.31 -27.31 -45.65
N ASN A 72 -7.91 -26.71 -46.68
CA ASN A 72 -7.19 -26.01 -47.75
C ASN A 72 -7.82 -24.63 -48.08
N PRO A 73 -7.71 -23.66 -47.15
CA PRO A 73 -8.37 -22.37 -47.27
C PRO A 73 -7.76 -21.54 -48.41
N SER A 74 -8.61 -20.85 -49.18
CA SER A 74 -8.14 -19.92 -50.20
C SER A 74 -7.38 -18.73 -49.59
N PHE A 75 -6.54 -18.08 -50.37
CA PHE A 75 -5.79 -16.89 -49.93
C PHE A 75 -6.69 -15.81 -49.30
N HIS A 76 -7.91 -15.63 -49.84
CA HIS A 76 -8.87 -14.65 -49.33
C HIS A 76 -9.40 -15.03 -47.94
N VAL A 77 -9.66 -16.32 -47.69
CA VAL A 77 -10.07 -16.83 -46.36
C VAL A 77 -8.94 -16.64 -45.35
N ILE A 78 -7.71 -16.96 -45.74
CA ILE A 78 -6.53 -16.78 -44.88
C ILE A 78 -6.35 -15.30 -44.53
N ALA A 79 -6.42 -14.39 -45.51
CA ALA A 79 -6.26 -12.96 -45.30
C ALA A 79 -7.31 -12.38 -44.35
N VAL A 80 -8.58 -12.76 -44.50
CA VAL A 80 -9.66 -12.31 -43.59
C VAL A 80 -9.48 -12.88 -42.18
N ALA A 81 -9.06 -14.15 -42.05
CA ALA A 81 -8.78 -14.76 -40.74
C ALA A 81 -7.59 -14.10 -40.03
N MET A 82 -6.54 -13.72 -40.77
CA MET A 82 -5.39 -12.98 -40.23
C MET A 82 -5.82 -11.62 -39.70
N GLU A 83 -6.65 -10.90 -40.44
CA GLU A 83 -7.13 -9.58 -40.05
C GLU A 83 -8.06 -9.65 -38.82
N LEU A 84 -8.96 -10.64 -38.76
CA LEU A 84 -9.80 -10.87 -37.58
C LEU A 84 -8.97 -11.22 -36.34
N HIS A 85 -7.95 -12.06 -36.49
CA HIS A 85 -7.05 -12.39 -35.40
C HIS A 85 -6.26 -11.17 -34.92
N ARG A 86 -5.76 -10.35 -35.85
CA ARG A 86 -5.07 -9.09 -35.54
C ARG A 86 -5.97 -8.13 -34.76
N MET A 87 -7.19 -7.90 -35.22
CA MET A 87 -8.15 -7.00 -34.55
C MET A 87 -8.52 -7.49 -33.14
N ASP A 88 -8.66 -8.81 -32.95
CA ASP A 88 -9.00 -9.39 -31.65
C ASP A 88 -7.82 -9.31 -30.66
N MET A 89 -6.59 -9.52 -31.14
CA MET A 89 -5.37 -9.28 -30.34
C MET A 89 -5.21 -7.82 -29.96
N GLU A 90 -5.44 -6.87 -30.88
CA GLU A 90 -5.38 -5.43 -30.59
C GLU A 90 -6.41 -5.02 -29.54
N LYS A 91 -7.62 -5.60 -29.61
CA LYS A 91 -8.67 -5.37 -28.61
C LYS A 91 -8.30 -5.93 -27.24
N GLU A 92 -7.76 -7.15 -27.17
CA GLU A 92 -7.34 -7.76 -25.90
C GLU A 92 -6.18 -6.96 -25.26
N LEU A 93 -5.21 -6.53 -26.07
CA LEU A 93 -4.13 -5.66 -25.62
C LEU A 93 -4.67 -4.32 -25.08
N GLY A 94 -5.67 -3.74 -25.77
CA GLY A 94 -6.36 -2.54 -25.31
C GLY A 94 -7.03 -2.73 -23.95
N LEU A 95 -7.76 -3.83 -23.76
CA LEU A 95 -8.39 -4.17 -22.47
C LEU A 95 -7.36 -4.39 -21.36
N GLN A 96 -6.23 -5.02 -21.67
CA GLN A 96 -5.16 -5.23 -20.71
C GLN A 96 -4.53 -3.91 -20.26
N ASN A 97 -4.26 -3.01 -21.21
CA ASN A 97 -3.75 -1.66 -20.90
C ASN A 97 -4.76 -0.87 -20.05
N GLU A 98 -6.05 -0.92 -20.36
CA GLU A 98 -7.10 -0.27 -19.57
C GLU A 98 -7.16 -0.81 -18.14
N MET A 99 -7.00 -2.13 -17.97
CA MET A 99 -6.97 -2.77 -16.65
C MET A 99 -5.74 -2.36 -15.85
N GLU A 100 -4.57 -2.30 -16.47
CA GLU A 100 -3.33 -1.83 -15.85
C GLU A 100 -3.43 -0.36 -15.43
N ASP A 101 -3.94 0.50 -16.31
CA ASP A 101 -4.20 1.92 -16.00
C ASP A 101 -5.20 2.09 -14.86
N LYS A 102 -6.24 1.25 -14.79
CA LYS A 102 -7.20 1.23 -13.68
C LYS A 102 -6.51 0.81 -12.39
N MET A 103 -5.69 -0.24 -12.41
CA MET A 103 -4.94 -0.71 -11.25
C MET A 103 -4.00 0.37 -10.72
N HIS A 104 -3.22 1.02 -11.59
CA HIS A 104 -2.32 2.10 -11.20
C HIS A 104 -3.07 3.31 -10.61
N ARG A 105 -4.22 3.68 -11.18
CA ARG A 105 -5.09 4.73 -10.61
C ARG A 105 -5.60 4.34 -9.23
N ASN A 106 -6.09 3.11 -9.06
CA ASN A 106 -6.59 2.63 -7.77
C ASN A 106 -5.48 2.61 -6.71
N GLN A 107 -4.26 2.18 -7.06
CA GLN A 107 -3.11 2.24 -6.16
C GLN A 107 -2.81 3.67 -5.68
N LYS A 108 -2.86 4.66 -6.59
CA LYS A 108 -2.69 6.07 -6.22
C LYS A 108 -3.77 6.55 -5.24
N TYR A 109 -5.03 6.23 -5.51
CA TYR A 109 -6.14 6.59 -4.62
C TYR A 109 -6.01 5.95 -3.22
N LEU A 110 -5.62 4.68 -3.16
CA LEU A 110 -5.37 4.00 -1.89
C LEU A 110 -4.19 4.60 -1.12
N ALA A 111 -3.12 4.99 -1.81
CA ALA A 111 -2.02 5.70 -1.16
C ALA A 111 -2.51 6.99 -0.49
N HIS A 112 -3.34 7.79 -1.17
CA HIS A 112 -3.95 8.99 -0.59
C HIS A 112 -4.87 8.67 0.60
N TYR A 113 -5.64 7.58 0.53
CA TYR A 113 -6.46 7.11 1.65
C TYR A 113 -5.60 6.82 2.88
N TYR A 114 -4.57 5.96 2.75
CA TYR A 114 -3.74 5.60 3.89
C TYR A 114 -2.95 6.79 4.45
N LYS A 115 -2.44 7.69 3.59
CA LYS A 115 -1.81 8.94 4.02
C LYS A 115 -2.77 9.78 4.87
N ARG A 116 -4.04 9.90 4.47
CA ARG A 116 -5.07 10.61 5.25
C ARG A 116 -5.27 9.96 6.62
N GLU A 117 -5.45 8.64 6.68
CA GLU A 117 -5.70 7.92 7.94
C GLU A 117 -4.55 8.08 8.96
N ILE A 118 -3.30 8.15 8.48
CA ILE A 118 -2.13 8.29 9.35
C ILE A 118 -1.65 9.73 9.53
N SER A 119 -2.25 10.71 8.86
CA SER A 119 -1.81 12.10 8.84
C SER A 119 -1.71 12.70 10.25
N THR A 120 -2.80 12.66 11.01
CA THR A 120 -2.86 13.15 12.39
C THR A 120 -1.79 12.51 13.28
N PHE A 121 -1.55 11.21 13.14
CA PHE A 121 -0.54 10.51 13.92
C PHE A 121 0.88 10.96 13.57
N THR A 122 1.19 11.11 12.28
CA THR A 122 2.52 11.55 11.83
C THR A 122 2.83 13.00 12.23
N GLN A 123 1.84 13.89 12.13
CA GLN A 123 1.96 15.28 12.56
C GLN A 123 2.16 15.38 14.08
N ARG A 124 1.33 14.66 14.83
CA ARG A 124 1.40 14.61 16.28
C ARG A 124 2.75 14.12 16.78
N TYR A 125 3.30 13.07 16.17
CA TYR A 125 4.60 12.53 16.55
C TYR A 125 5.69 13.60 16.52
N VAL A 126 5.71 14.43 15.46
CA VAL A 126 6.67 15.51 15.32
C VAL A 126 6.44 16.63 16.32
N LEU A 127 5.18 16.94 16.65
CA LEU A 127 4.87 17.88 17.73
C LEU A 127 5.35 17.37 19.09
N GLU A 128 5.20 16.08 19.38
CA GLU A 128 5.68 15.48 20.62
C GLU A 128 7.21 15.56 20.73
N GLU A 129 7.94 15.24 19.67
CA GLU A 129 9.41 15.40 19.64
C GLU A 129 9.81 16.86 19.86
N LEU A 130 9.16 17.79 19.17
CA LEU A 130 9.40 19.23 19.33
C LEU A 130 9.15 19.70 20.76
N PHE A 131 8.02 19.34 21.35
CA PHE A 131 7.65 19.81 22.69
C PHE A 131 8.49 19.14 23.77
N ARG A 132 8.97 17.91 23.56
CA ARG A 132 9.99 17.30 24.42
C ARG A 132 11.30 18.09 24.36
N GLU A 133 11.79 18.45 23.17
CA GLU A 133 12.99 19.29 23.06
C GLU A 133 12.82 20.63 23.79
N VAL A 134 11.65 21.27 23.67
CA VAL A 134 11.32 22.51 24.43
C VAL A 134 11.48 22.28 25.93
N VAL A 135 10.90 21.22 26.48
CA VAL A 135 10.96 20.92 27.91
C VAL A 135 12.40 20.60 28.35
N CYS A 136 13.14 19.78 27.59
CA CYS A 136 14.53 19.46 27.88
C CYS A 136 15.41 20.72 27.92
N ILE A 137 15.27 21.61 26.92
CA ILE A 137 16.02 22.87 26.89
C ILE A 137 15.73 23.74 28.11
N VAL A 138 14.49 23.78 28.58
CA VAL A 138 14.14 24.54 29.80
C VAL A 138 14.71 23.88 31.05
N GLN A 139 14.63 22.54 31.15
CA GLN A 139 15.14 21.78 32.29
C GLN A 139 16.66 21.88 32.42
N ASP A 140 17.37 21.77 31.29
CA ASP A 140 18.83 21.67 31.23
C ASP A 140 19.52 23.04 31.05
N SER A 141 18.76 24.14 31.03
CA SER A 141 19.30 25.51 30.89
C SER A 141 20.16 25.89 32.10
N GLU A 142 21.48 25.96 31.87
CA GLU A 142 22.48 26.34 32.89
C GLU A 142 22.45 27.83 33.25
N ASP A 143 22.12 28.69 32.29
CA ASP A 143 22.09 30.15 32.49
C ASP A 143 20.78 30.66 33.12
N HIS A 144 19.81 29.76 33.31
CA HIS A 144 18.46 30.03 33.81
C HIS A 144 17.69 31.12 33.03
N ALA A 145 18.20 31.56 31.87
CA ALA A 145 17.64 32.69 31.14
C ALA A 145 16.23 32.33 30.64
N LEU A 146 16.07 31.15 30.05
CA LEU A 146 14.77 30.64 29.59
C LEU A 146 13.81 30.36 30.74
N GLN A 147 14.31 29.85 31.86
CA GLN A 147 13.50 29.56 33.04
C GLN A 147 12.91 30.85 33.65
N SER A 148 13.67 31.95 33.63
CA SER A 148 13.22 33.25 34.14
C SER A 148 12.08 33.88 33.32
N MET A 149 11.89 33.45 32.08
CA MET A 149 10.83 33.94 31.18
C MET A 149 9.49 33.22 31.40
N LEU A 150 9.46 32.21 32.29
CA LEU A 150 8.28 31.38 32.52
C LEU A 150 7.61 31.70 33.86
N PRO A 151 6.26 31.62 33.93
CA PRO A 151 5.57 31.62 35.20
C PRO A 151 6.06 30.47 36.09
N LYS A 152 6.25 30.72 37.40
CA LYS A 152 6.72 29.71 38.36
C LYS A 152 5.89 28.42 38.33
N THR A 153 4.59 28.53 38.10
CA THR A 153 3.68 27.37 37.98
C THR A 153 4.04 26.49 36.79
N VAL A 154 4.27 27.10 35.62
CA VAL A 154 4.65 26.40 34.38
C VAL A 154 6.06 25.82 34.47
N LEU A 155 7.01 26.57 35.04
CA LEU A 155 8.37 26.09 35.25
C LEU A 155 8.39 24.85 36.16
N ASN A 156 7.64 24.88 37.27
CA ASN A 156 7.56 23.75 38.19
C ASN A 156 6.96 22.50 37.54
N THR A 157 5.93 22.65 36.70
CA THR A 157 5.34 21.49 35.99
C THR A 157 6.26 20.95 34.90
N MET A 158 6.99 21.82 34.19
CA MET A 158 8.05 21.40 33.26
C MET A 158 9.15 20.61 33.99
N GLN A 159 9.68 21.13 35.10
CA GLN A 159 10.76 20.48 35.86
C GLN A 159 10.35 19.11 36.44
N ARG A 160 9.06 18.94 36.78
CA ARG A 160 8.52 17.66 37.26
C ARG A 160 8.18 16.68 36.13
N GLY A 161 8.23 17.12 34.87
CA GLY A 161 7.80 16.31 33.72
C GLY A 161 6.28 16.09 33.65
N GLU A 162 5.50 16.91 34.38
CA GLU A 162 4.04 16.80 34.50
C GLU A 162 3.29 17.67 33.48
N ILE A 163 4.02 18.48 32.70
CA ILE A 163 3.42 19.39 31.73
C ILE A 163 2.80 18.63 30.55
N SER A 164 1.59 19.05 30.14
CA SER A 164 0.88 18.45 29.01
C SER A 164 1.33 19.06 27.67
N MET A 165 1.15 18.32 26.58
CA MET A 165 1.33 18.84 25.21
C MET A 165 0.52 20.11 24.96
N SER A 166 -0.71 20.14 25.46
CA SER A 166 -1.63 21.28 25.33
C SER A 166 -1.12 22.52 26.07
N ASP A 167 -0.51 22.35 27.24
CA ASP A 167 0.06 23.47 28.00
C ASP A 167 1.31 24.04 27.33
N VAL A 168 2.19 23.18 26.79
CA VAL A 168 3.34 23.63 26.00
C VAL A 168 2.88 24.35 24.74
N PHE A 169 1.89 23.81 24.02
CA PHE A 169 1.32 24.49 22.86
C PHE A 169 0.76 25.87 23.21
N ARG A 170 -0.04 25.96 24.28
CA ARG A 170 -0.62 27.23 24.73
C ARG A 170 0.46 28.23 25.09
N LEU A 171 1.49 27.82 25.83
CA LEU A 171 2.63 28.67 26.18
C LEU A 171 3.35 29.18 24.93
N LEU A 172 3.65 28.30 23.97
CA LEU A 172 4.36 28.68 22.76
C LEU A 172 3.51 29.54 21.83
N ASN A 173 2.18 29.34 21.80
CA ASN A 173 1.29 30.09 20.92
C ASN A 173 0.83 31.44 21.52
N ASP A 174 1.02 31.64 22.82
CA ASP A 174 0.67 32.87 23.51
C ASP A 174 1.53 34.06 23.02
N PRO A 175 0.91 35.15 22.53
CA PRO A 175 1.63 36.36 22.13
C PRO A 175 2.49 36.97 23.26
N GLU A 176 2.07 36.87 24.51
CA GLU A 176 2.83 37.41 25.66
C GLU A 176 4.15 36.65 25.87
N HIS A 177 4.20 35.39 25.44
CA HIS A 177 5.36 34.51 25.54
C HIS A 177 6.12 34.38 24.20
N ALA A 178 5.90 35.29 23.24
CA ALA A 178 6.56 35.24 21.94
C ALA A 178 8.10 35.35 22.01
N SER A 179 8.62 36.09 22.99
CA SER A 179 10.07 36.19 23.25
C SER A 179 10.67 34.86 23.70
N PHE A 180 9.96 34.14 24.57
CA PHE A 180 10.33 32.79 25.01
C PHE A 180 10.35 31.84 23.81
N ARG A 181 9.29 31.80 22.99
CA ARG A 181 9.22 30.98 21.77
C ARG A 181 10.42 31.23 20.84
N ARG A 182 10.74 32.50 20.55
CA ARG A 182 11.87 32.87 19.67
C ARG A 182 13.21 32.35 20.19
N ASN A 183 13.44 32.47 21.49
CA ASN A 183 14.69 31.99 22.10
C ASN A 183 14.77 30.47 22.06
N VAL A 184 13.68 29.76 22.36
CA VAL A 184 13.65 28.29 22.25
C VAL A 184 13.85 27.84 20.80
N TRP A 185 13.22 28.49 19.82
CA TRP A 185 13.41 28.18 18.39
C TRP A 185 14.85 28.37 17.97
N LYS A 186 15.47 29.47 18.39
CA LYS A 186 16.90 29.70 18.15
C LYS A 186 17.77 28.58 18.72
N THR A 187 17.48 28.10 19.93
CA THR A 187 18.24 27.02 20.57
C THR A 187 18.03 25.67 19.86
N ILE A 188 16.81 25.38 19.42
CA ILE A 188 16.50 24.16 18.64
C ILE A 188 17.11 24.22 17.23
N GLY A 189 17.29 25.42 16.67
CA GLY A 189 17.71 25.61 15.28
C GLY A 189 16.54 25.77 14.30
N LEU A 190 15.37 26.21 14.78
CA LEU A 190 14.22 26.57 13.97
C LEU A 190 14.19 28.09 13.68
N PRO A 191 13.50 28.54 12.61
CA PRO A 191 13.27 29.96 12.38
C PRO A 191 12.58 30.62 13.58
N GLN A 192 13.10 31.76 14.05
CA GLN A 192 12.60 32.40 15.27
C GLN A 192 11.17 32.93 15.12
N ASP A 193 10.81 33.35 13.92
CA ASP A 193 9.48 33.82 13.54
C ASP A 193 8.49 32.69 13.25
N LEU A 194 8.92 31.42 13.36
CA LEU A 194 8.05 30.27 13.15
C LEU A 194 6.89 30.28 14.16
N VAL A 195 5.67 30.32 13.63
CA VAL A 195 4.42 30.33 14.41
C VAL A 195 3.78 28.95 14.33
N LEU A 196 3.25 28.47 15.45
CA LEU A 196 2.51 27.22 15.48
C LEU A 196 1.14 27.44 14.81
N PRO A 197 0.72 26.57 13.87
CA PRO A 197 -0.62 26.64 13.31
C PRO A 197 -1.66 26.25 14.36
N PRO A 198 -2.94 26.64 14.17
CA PRO A 198 -4.00 26.29 15.11
C PRO A 198 -4.30 24.79 15.02
N PHE A 199 -3.92 24.04 16.05
CA PHE A 199 -4.26 22.63 16.17
C PHE A 199 -5.50 22.45 17.05
N ASP A 200 -6.31 21.44 16.76
CA ASP A 200 -7.36 21.00 17.69
C ASP A 200 -6.72 20.15 18.81
N PRO A 201 -6.71 20.62 20.07
CA PRO A 201 -6.07 19.92 21.16
C PRO A 201 -6.71 18.55 21.44
N ARG A 202 -8.00 18.39 21.13
CA ARG A 202 -8.73 17.13 21.38
C ARG A 202 -8.25 15.99 20.49
N THR A 203 -7.80 16.31 19.28
CA THR A 203 -7.36 15.34 18.28
C THR A 203 -5.84 15.21 18.24
N MET A 204 -5.09 16.30 18.45
CA MET A 204 -3.63 16.31 18.29
C MET A 204 -2.83 16.36 19.61
N MET A 205 -3.44 16.72 20.74
CA MET A 205 -2.71 17.02 21.98
C MET A 205 -3.31 16.35 23.22
N TYR A 206 -4.11 15.30 23.02
CA TYR A 206 -4.60 14.46 24.11
C TYR A 206 -3.42 13.66 24.68
N VAL A 207 -3.17 13.69 26.00
CA VAL A 207 -2.11 12.95 26.76
C VAL A 207 -0.96 13.83 27.29
N GLN A 208 -0.40 13.45 28.44
CA GLN A 208 0.80 14.05 29.03
C GLN A 208 2.04 13.77 28.17
N LEU A 209 3.00 14.69 28.14
CA LEU A 209 4.28 14.47 27.45
C LEU A 209 5.06 13.27 28.01
N SER A 210 4.78 12.83 29.23
CA SER A 210 5.38 11.64 29.85
C SER A 210 4.87 10.32 29.26
N GLU A 211 3.68 10.30 28.68
CA GLU A 211 3.02 9.11 28.14
C GLU A 211 3.36 8.94 26.65
N MET A 212 4.29 8.04 26.36
CA MET A 212 4.83 7.82 25.01
C MET A 212 3.82 7.09 24.10
N ILE A 213 3.54 7.64 22.92
CA ILE A 213 2.85 6.88 21.86
C ILE A 213 3.83 5.91 21.23
N ARG A 214 3.46 4.62 21.23
CA ARG A 214 4.23 3.53 20.60
C ARG A 214 4.03 3.45 19.08
N CYS A 215 3.98 4.59 18.38
CA CYS A 215 3.99 4.59 16.93
C CYS A 215 5.44 4.66 16.44
N SER A 216 5.77 3.84 15.44
CA SER A 216 7.11 3.87 14.83
C SER A 216 7.42 5.31 14.34
N PRO A 217 8.65 5.81 14.55
CA PRO A 217 9.10 7.09 13.99
C PRO A 217 9.04 7.03 12.46
N GLY A 218 7.89 7.33 11.90
CA GLY A 218 7.70 7.39 10.45
C GLY A 218 8.69 8.39 9.85
N LYS A 219 9.12 8.12 8.62
CA LYS A 219 9.99 9.02 7.82
C LYS A 219 9.24 10.23 7.25
N TYR A 220 7.91 10.23 7.36
CA TYR A 220 7.05 11.20 6.70
C TYR A 220 6.11 11.88 7.68
N VAL A 221 5.83 13.15 7.38
CA VAL A 221 4.73 13.94 7.93
C VAL A 221 3.74 14.16 6.79
N PHE A 222 2.52 13.67 6.92
CA PHE A 222 1.52 13.83 5.87
C PHE A 222 0.63 15.04 6.13
N LEU A 223 0.59 15.95 5.16
CA LEU A 223 -0.25 17.14 5.19
C LEU A 223 -1.37 17.04 4.17
N HIS A 224 -2.45 17.76 4.45
CA HIS A 224 -3.50 17.98 3.47
C HIS A 224 -2.93 18.78 2.29
N SER A 225 -3.26 18.42 1.05
CA SER A 225 -2.81 19.13 -0.16
C SER A 225 -3.27 20.59 -0.22
N TYR A 226 -4.36 20.91 0.47
CA TYR A 226 -4.87 22.27 0.66
C TYR A 226 -4.64 22.78 2.10
N ALA A 227 -3.62 22.27 2.79
CA ALA A 227 -3.21 22.83 4.07
C ALA A 227 -2.85 24.31 3.93
N ASP A 228 -3.07 25.10 4.97
CA ASP A 228 -2.74 26.51 4.92
C ASP A 228 -1.21 26.74 4.93
N ASP A 229 -0.78 27.89 4.42
CA ASP A 229 0.64 28.22 4.30
C ASP A 229 1.37 28.15 5.66
N ARG A 230 0.70 28.49 6.76
CA ARG A 230 1.33 28.45 8.10
C ARG A 230 1.58 27.01 8.51
N GLU A 231 0.61 26.12 8.32
CA GLU A 231 0.76 24.69 8.58
C GLU A 231 1.88 24.09 7.74
N ILE A 232 1.92 24.40 6.43
CA ILE A 232 2.95 23.92 5.52
C ILE A 232 4.34 24.39 5.95
N ILE A 233 4.52 25.70 6.19
CA ILE A 233 5.80 26.27 6.62
C ILE A 233 6.24 25.65 7.95
N PHE A 234 5.33 25.58 8.93
CA PHE A 234 5.62 25.00 10.23
C PHE A 234 6.11 23.57 10.14
N PHE A 235 5.34 22.66 9.54
CA PHE A 235 5.74 21.26 9.46
C PHE A 235 6.93 21.02 8.54
N SER A 236 7.17 21.86 7.53
CA SER A 236 8.36 21.74 6.68
C SER A 236 9.65 22.00 7.48
N GLU A 237 9.67 23.07 8.27
CA GLU A 237 10.83 23.43 9.09
C GLU A 237 11.06 22.43 10.23
N VAL A 238 9.98 22.03 10.91
CA VAL A 238 10.08 21.09 12.02
C VAL A 238 10.43 19.68 11.52
N ALA A 239 9.83 19.21 10.42
CA ALA A 239 10.17 17.91 9.84
C ALA A 239 11.65 17.86 9.42
N LYS A 240 12.16 18.94 8.82
CA LYS A 240 13.57 19.06 8.46
C LYS A 240 14.49 18.93 9.67
N ARG A 241 14.13 19.54 10.81
CA ARG A 241 14.90 19.46 12.06
C ARG A 241 14.98 18.04 12.64
N PHE A 242 13.96 17.22 12.40
CA PHE A 242 13.89 15.82 12.84
C PHE A 242 14.16 14.81 11.71
N GLU A 243 14.80 15.23 10.62
CA GLU A 243 15.16 14.38 9.47
C GLU A 243 13.98 13.63 8.83
N LYS A 244 12.79 14.24 8.88
CA LYS A 244 11.56 13.74 8.27
C LYS A 244 11.26 14.48 6.97
N LYS A 245 10.42 13.87 6.13
CA LYS A 245 9.94 14.45 4.87
C LYS A 245 8.47 14.84 4.98
N VAL A 246 8.13 16.00 4.45
CA VAL A 246 6.72 16.36 4.24
C VAL A 246 6.25 15.72 2.93
N ASP A 247 5.08 15.09 2.97
CA ASP A 247 4.38 14.57 1.80
C ASP A 247 2.89 14.88 1.94
N TYR A 248 2.16 14.86 0.83
CA TYR A 248 0.81 15.37 0.76
C TYR A 248 -0.20 14.29 0.39
N PHE A 249 -1.44 14.51 0.83
CA PHE A 249 -2.59 13.76 0.35
C PHE A 249 -3.68 14.67 -0.21
N ASP A 250 -4.30 14.22 -1.30
CA ASP A 250 -5.47 14.85 -1.89
C ASP A 250 -6.74 14.21 -1.28
N PRO A 251 -7.65 15.00 -0.67
CA PRO A 251 -8.87 14.49 -0.04
C PRO A 251 -9.78 13.78 -1.05
N VAL A 252 -9.90 14.31 -2.28
CA VAL A 252 -10.77 13.72 -3.31
C VAL A 252 -10.30 12.31 -3.66
N SER A 253 -8.99 12.16 -3.88
CA SER A 253 -8.31 10.89 -4.12
C SER A 253 -8.40 9.95 -2.92
N ALA A 254 -8.29 10.47 -1.70
CA ALA A 254 -8.44 9.67 -0.48
C ALA A 254 -9.86 9.12 -0.32
N PHE A 255 -10.89 9.91 -0.62
CA PHE A 255 -12.28 9.44 -0.63
C PHE A 255 -12.52 8.39 -1.73
N ALA A 256 -11.90 8.55 -2.91
CA ALA A 256 -11.95 7.52 -3.94
C ALA A 256 -11.30 6.21 -3.47
N GLY A 257 -10.15 6.29 -2.77
CA GLY A 257 -9.47 5.14 -2.18
C GLY A 257 -10.33 4.43 -1.12
N GLU A 258 -10.98 5.19 -0.24
CA GLU A 258 -11.90 4.64 0.76
C GLU A 258 -13.06 3.87 0.11
N ARG A 259 -13.63 4.41 -0.96
CA ARG A 259 -14.70 3.73 -1.72
C ARG A 259 -14.22 2.43 -2.36
N ILE A 260 -12.99 2.41 -2.88
CA ILE A 260 -12.38 1.20 -3.45
C ILE A 260 -12.26 0.10 -2.39
N LEU A 261 -11.82 0.44 -1.17
CA LEU A 261 -11.73 -0.54 -0.06
C LEU A 261 -13.11 -1.07 0.36
N LYS A 262 -14.12 -0.20 0.39
CA LYS A 262 -15.49 -0.58 0.77
C LYS A 262 -16.22 -1.40 -0.29
N ALA A 263 -15.74 -1.38 -1.54
CA ALA A 263 -16.40 -2.04 -2.65
C ALA A 263 -15.94 -3.50 -2.87
N ASP A 264 -15.03 -4.05 -2.04
CA ASP A 264 -14.32 -5.33 -2.28
C ASP A 264 -13.60 -5.41 -3.65
N ASP A 265 -13.51 -4.31 -4.38
CA ASP A 265 -13.00 -4.26 -5.77
C ASP A 265 -11.47 -4.42 -5.87
N PHE A 266 -10.76 -4.48 -4.75
CA PHE A 266 -9.29 -4.54 -4.73
C PHE A 266 -8.72 -5.95 -4.65
N PHE A 267 -9.47 -6.88 -4.05
CA PHE A 267 -9.17 -8.30 -4.11
C PHE A 267 -10.34 -8.97 -4.81
N PRO A 268 -10.20 -9.42 -6.08
CA PRO A 268 -11.16 -10.37 -6.60
C PRO A 268 -11.11 -11.57 -5.67
N HIS A 269 -12.11 -11.69 -4.79
CA HIS A 269 -12.29 -12.89 -4.02
C HIS A 269 -12.42 -14.02 -5.03
N ASN A 270 -11.36 -14.82 -5.19
CA ASN A 270 -11.53 -16.22 -5.46
C ASN A 270 -12.37 -16.76 -4.30
N ARG A 271 -13.70 -16.62 -4.42
CA ARG A 271 -14.65 -17.43 -3.69
C ARG A 271 -14.46 -18.86 -4.20
N THR A 272 -13.35 -19.48 -3.82
CA THR A 272 -13.31 -20.93 -3.67
C THR A 272 -14.32 -21.20 -2.58
N ASN A 273 -15.51 -21.60 -3.00
CA ASN A 273 -16.53 -22.18 -2.13
C ASN A 273 -15.89 -23.37 -1.39
N PHE A 274 -15.34 -23.11 -0.22
CA PHE A 274 -15.28 -24.11 0.82
C PHE A 274 -16.61 -23.98 1.56
N GLU A 275 -17.59 -24.73 1.08
CA GLU A 275 -18.74 -25.09 1.91
C GLU A 275 -18.27 -26.01 3.06
N PRO A 276 -18.97 -25.96 4.21
CA PRO A 276 -18.53 -26.54 5.48
C PRO A 276 -18.34 -28.06 5.48
#